data_AF-A0A2E1ZE34-F1
#
_entry.id   AF-A0A2E1ZE34-F1
#
_cell.length_a   1.000
_cell.length_b   1.000
_cell.length_c   1.000
_cell.angle_alpha   90.00
_cell.angle_beta   90.00
_cell.angle_gamma   90.00
#
_symmetry.space_group_name_H-M   'P 1'
#
loop_
_entity.id
_entity.type
_entity.pdbx_description
1 polymer ?
#
loop_
_entity_poly.entity_id
_entity_poly.type
_entity_poly.pdbx_seq_one_letter_code
_entity_poly.pdbx_strand_id
1 'polypeptide(L)'
;MLQLFIERHIAAFVSLFSFHFCFRVLHGNIARREVYLAYVVMRDGEDGEALVKRFQSIIQRSGIMRELRDRRFFRSKGEQTRIDKARAIRRARRRRRRV
;
A
#
# COMPACT_ATOMS: atom_id res chain seq x y z
N MET A 1 -30.09 -27.66 36.65
CA MET A 1 -28.91 -26.90 37.13
C MET A 1 -27.71 -26.89 36.18
N LEU A 2 -27.59 -27.80 35.20
CA LEU A 2 -26.44 -27.82 34.26
C LEU A 2 -26.61 -26.98 32.97
N GLN A 3 -27.78 -26.37 32.76
CA GLN A 3 -28.09 -25.64 31.52
C GLN A 3 -27.76 -24.14 31.57
N LEU A 4 -27.55 -23.58 32.77
CA LEU A 4 -27.23 -22.15 33.00
C LEU A 4 -25.73 -21.86 33.03
N PHE A 5 -24.86 -22.88 32.98
CA PHE A 5 -23.41 -22.68 33.06
C PHE A 5 -22.77 -22.50 31.67
N ILE A 6 -23.33 -23.11 30.62
CA ILE A 6 -22.75 -23.07 29.27
C ILE A 6 -22.98 -21.70 28.59
N GLU A 7 -24.12 -21.06 28.82
CA GLU A 7 -24.43 -19.78 28.18
C GLU A 7 -23.59 -18.61 28.71
N ARG A 8 -23.11 -18.66 29.96
CA ARG A 8 -22.26 -17.60 30.53
C ARG A 8 -20.82 -17.66 30.03
N HIS A 9 -20.35 -18.83 29.56
CA HIS A 9 -18.98 -18.99 29.07
C HIS A 9 -18.83 -18.66 27.58
N ILE A 10 -19.87 -18.83 26.76
CA ILE A 10 -19.84 -18.49 25.33
C ILE A 10 -19.74 -16.96 25.14
N ALA A 11 -20.44 -16.16 25.94
CA ALA A 11 -20.41 -14.70 25.84
C ALA A 11 -19.03 -14.08 26.18
N ALA A 12 -18.28 -14.68 27.11
CA ALA A 12 -16.93 -14.24 27.46
C ALA A 12 -15.89 -14.62 26.39
N PHE A 13 -16.09 -15.74 25.69
CA PHE A 13 -15.17 -16.21 24.65
C PHE A 13 -15.28 -15.38 23.36
N VAL A 14 -16.49 -14.92 23.00
CA VAL A 14 -16.72 -14.10 21.80
C VAL A 14 -16.22 -12.65 21.99
N SER A 15 -16.22 -12.13 23.22
CA SER A 15 -15.77 -10.76 23.51
C SER A 15 -14.24 -10.60 23.54
N LEU A 16 -13.51 -11.62 24.03
CA LEU A 16 -12.04 -11.62 24.00
C LEU A 16 -11.44 -11.90 22.61
N PHE A 17 -12.11 -12.71 21.77
CA PHE A 17 -11.63 -12.99 20.42
C PHE A 17 -11.79 -11.81 19.46
N SER A 18 -12.78 -10.94 19.70
CA SER A 18 -13.00 -9.74 18.89
C SER A 18 -11.98 -8.62 19.19
N PHE A 19 -11.56 -8.47 20.46
CA PHE A 19 -10.56 -7.47 20.85
C PHE A 19 -9.12 -7.86 20.48
N HIS A 20 -8.77 -9.15 20.52
CA HIS A 20 -7.41 -9.58 20.14
C HIS A 20 -7.19 -9.59 18.62
N PHE A 21 -8.23 -9.85 17.82
CA PHE A 21 -8.12 -9.83 16.35
C PHE A 21 -8.10 -8.41 15.75
N CYS A 22 -8.50 -7.39 16.52
CA CYS A 22 -8.50 -5.99 16.06
C CYS A 22 -7.11 -5.31 16.22
N PHE A 23 -6.28 -5.73 17.18
CA PHE A 23 -5.02 -5.02 17.48
C PHE A 23 -3.80 -5.43 16.62
N ARG A 24 -3.87 -6.54 15.88
CA ARG A 24 -2.73 -7.06 15.07
C ARG A 24 -2.83 -6.73 13.56
N VAL A 25 -3.71 -5.81 13.15
CA VAL A 25 -3.78 -5.30 11.76
C VAL A 25 -3.46 -3.81 11.72
N LEU A 26 -2.53 -3.36 12.56
CA LEU A 26 -1.94 -2.01 12.54
C LEU A 26 -0.47 -2.04 12.08
N HIS A 27 -0.13 -2.94 11.16
CA HIS A 27 1.15 -2.88 10.45
C HIS A 27 0.93 -2.98 8.93
N GLY A 28 0.02 -2.16 8.41
CA GLY A 28 0.19 -1.62 7.06
C GLY A 28 1.12 -0.42 7.17
N ASN A 29 2.37 -0.55 6.72
CA ASN A 29 3.43 0.47 6.73
C ASN A 29 2.94 1.92 6.50
N ILE A 30 2.53 2.59 7.58
CA ILE A 30 2.32 4.05 7.70
C ILE A 30 3.30 4.62 8.75
N ALA A 31 4.27 3.82 9.20
CA ALA A 31 5.31 4.27 10.15
C ALA A 31 6.35 5.22 9.53
N ARG A 32 6.33 5.45 8.20
CA ARG A 32 7.10 6.53 7.58
C ARG A 32 6.15 7.61 7.08
N ARG A 33 5.94 8.64 7.90
CA ARG A 33 5.46 9.96 7.46
C ARG A 33 6.53 10.64 6.58
N GLU A 34 6.97 9.99 5.51
CA GLU A 34 7.76 10.67 4.49
C GLU A 34 6.77 11.35 3.55
N VAL A 35 6.49 12.63 3.82
CA VAL A 35 5.86 13.51 2.85
C VAL A 35 6.85 13.61 1.68
N TYR A 36 6.61 12.91 0.58
CA TYR A 36 7.45 13.01 -0.62
C TYR A 36 7.20 14.35 -1.31
N LEU A 37 7.73 15.43 -0.74
CA LEU A 37 7.92 16.69 -1.45
C LEU A 37 9.10 16.47 -2.39
N ALA A 38 8.82 15.96 -3.59
CA ALA A 38 9.80 15.93 -4.66
C ALA A 38 10.04 17.38 -5.11
N TYR A 39 10.95 18.10 -4.44
CA TYR A 39 11.34 19.43 -4.87
C TYR A 39 12.54 19.32 -5.82
N VAL A 40 12.57 20.18 -6.85
CA VAL A 40 13.67 20.26 -7.80
C VAL A 40 14.12 21.71 -7.85
N VAL A 41 15.41 21.93 -7.66
CA VAL A 41 16.03 23.25 -7.78
C VAL A 41 16.48 23.46 -9.23
N MET A 42 16.31 24.67 -9.74
CA MET A 42 16.80 25.09 -11.05
C MET A 42 18.33 25.05 -11.06
N ARG A 43 18.93 24.58 -12.17
CA ARG A 43 20.38 24.60 -12.37
C ARG A 43 20.75 25.79 -13.25
N ASP A 44 21.99 26.27 -13.11
CA ASP A 44 22.48 27.38 -13.92
C ASP A 44 22.45 27.02 -15.41
N GLY A 45 21.86 27.90 -16.22
CA GLY A 45 21.73 27.72 -17.67
C GLY A 45 20.68 26.69 -18.11
N GLU A 46 19.81 26.23 -17.22
CA GLU A 46 18.75 25.29 -17.56
C GLU A 46 17.50 25.98 -18.10
N ASP A 47 16.96 25.46 -19.20
CA ASP A 47 15.65 25.84 -19.71
C ASP A 47 14.49 25.32 -18.84
N GLY A 48 13.43 26.11 -18.71
CA GLY A 48 12.27 25.79 -17.86
C GLY A 48 11.62 24.45 -18.21
N GLU A 49 11.64 24.04 -19.47
CA GLU A 49 11.09 22.74 -19.90
C GLU A 49 11.93 21.57 -19.38
N ALA A 50 13.25 21.71 -19.33
CA ALA A 50 14.16 20.70 -18.81
C ALA A 50 13.93 20.46 -17.30
N LEU A 51 13.66 21.53 -16.55
CA LEU A 51 13.34 21.45 -15.13
C LEU A 51 12.08 20.59 -14.88
N VAL A 52 11.03 20.84 -15.66
CA VAL A 52 9.76 20.09 -15.58
C VAL A 52 9.96 18.62 -15.92
N LYS A 53 10.73 18.29 -16.96
CA LYS A 53 11.03 16.91 -17.35
C LYS A 53 11.74 16.14 -16.22
N ARG A 54 12.65 16.79 -15.49
CA ARG A 54 13.30 16.18 -14.32
C ARG A 54 12.34 15.97 -13.17
N PHE A 55 11.52 16.97 -12.84
CA PHE A 55 10.49 16.84 -11.82
C PHE A 55 9.56 15.66 -12.11
N GLN A 56 9.05 15.57 -13.34
CA GLN A 56 8.20 14.44 -13.78
C GLN A 56 8.94 13.10 -13.64
N SER A 57 10.22 13.04 -14.04
CA SER A 57 11.03 11.83 -13.91
C SER A 57 11.22 11.40 -12.45
N ILE A 58 11.43 12.34 -11.53
CA ILE A 58 11.56 12.08 -10.09
C ILE A 58 10.24 11.55 -9.52
N ILE A 59 9.11 12.19 -9.84
CA ILE A 59 7.76 11.74 -9.43
C ILE A 59 7.43 10.34 -9.96
N GLN A 60 7.81 10.05 -11.20
CA GLN A 60 7.59 8.73 -11.79
C GLN A 60 8.47 7.65 -11.13
N ARG A 61 9.73 7.98 -10.81
CA ARG A 61 10.67 7.07 -10.13
C ARG A 61 10.30 6.81 -8.68
N SER A 62 9.84 7.83 -7.95
CA SER A 62 9.40 7.69 -6.56
C SER A 62 8.17 6.78 -6.44
N GLY A 63 7.36 6.68 -7.50
CA GLY A 63 6.20 5.81 -7.53
C GLY A 63 5.02 6.31 -6.70
N ILE A 64 5.09 7.54 -6.16
CA ILE A 64 4.04 8.13 -5.30
C ILE A 64 2.67 8.13 -5.97
N MET A 65 2.59 8.45 -7.26
CA MET A 65 1.31 8.45 -7.99
C MET A 65 0.67 7.07 -8.05
N ARG A 66 1.48 6.00 -8.12
CA ARG A 66 0.99 4.63 -8.11
C ARG A 66 0.50 4.24 -6.72
N GLU A 67 1.23 4.64 -5.69
CA GLU A 67 0.84 4.41 -4.30
C GLU A 67 -0.47 5.11 -3.95
N LEU A 68 -0.59 6.41 -4.25
CA LEU A 68 -1.81 7.19 -4.02
C LEU A 68 -3.01 6.56 -4.75
N ARG A 69 -2.83 6.09 -5.98
CA ARG A 69 -3.88 5.37 -6.72
C ARG A 69 -4.23 4.02 -6.09
N ASP A 70 -3.24 3.29 -5.59
CA ASP A 70 -3.45 1.99 -4.96
C ASP A 70 -4.13 2.15 -3.58
N ARG A 71 -3.94 3.28 -2.88
CA ARG A 71 -4.60 3.64 -1.61
C ARG A 71 -6.00 4.27 -1.76
N ARG A 72 -6.40 4.69 -2.97
CA ARG A 72 -7.67 5.41 -3.20
C ARG A 72 -8.92 4.65 -2.73
N PHE A 73 -8.92 3.33 -2.88
CA PHE A 73 -10.04 2.46 -2.53
C PHE A 73 -9.54 1.28 -1.70
N PHE A 74 -10.39 0.81 -0.79
CA PHE A 74 -10.11 -0.40 -0.03
C PHE A 74 -9.95 -1.60 -0.98
N ARG A 75 -8.91 -2.40 -0.76
CA ARG A 75 -8.68 -3.67 -1.47
C ARG A 75 -8.46 -4.78 -0.44
N SER A 76 -9.11 -5.91 -0.66
CA SER A 76 -8.87 -7.10 0.16
C SER A 76 -7.47 -7.67 -0.12
N LYS A 77 -6.94 -8.45 0.83
CA LYS A 77 -5.62 -9.10 0.70
C LYS A 77 -5.54 -10.02 -0.52
N GLY A 78 -6.63 -10.74 -0.82
CA GLY A 78 -6.73 -11.61 -1.99
C GLY A 78 -6.66 -10.82 -3.30
N GLU A 79 -7.38 -9.69 -3.36
CA GLU A 79 -7.36 -8.82 -4.53
C GLU A 79 -5.98 -8.20 -4.78
N GLN A 80 -5.33 -7.73 -3.71
CA GLN A 80 -3.98 -7.18 -3.80
C GLN A 80 -2.99 -8.22 -4.35
N THR A 81 -3.05 -9.47 -3.85
CA THR A 81 -2.23 -10.59 -4.32
C THR A 81 -2.46 -10.88 -5.81
N ARG A 82 -3.71 -10.89 -6.25
CA ARG A 82 -4.09 -11.12 -7.66
C ARG A 82 -3.50 -10.04 -8.58
N ILE A 83 -3.64 -8.77 -8.18
CA ILE A 83 -3.10 -7.63 -8.90
C ILE A 83 -1.57 -7.70 -8.99
N ASP A 84 -0.89 -8.01 -7.88
CA ASP A 84 0.57 -8.03 -7.86
C ASP A 84 1.15 -9.22 -8.63
N LYS A 85 0.51 -10.39 -8.60
CA LYS A 85 0.85 -11.53 -9.47
C LYS A 85 0.71 -11.16 -10.95
N ALA A 86 -0.42 -10.58 -11.35
CA ALA A 86 -0.62 -10.12 -12.73
C ALA A 86 0.42 -9.06 -13.13
N ARG A 87 0.74 -8.14 -12.23
CA ARG A 87 1.74 -7.08 -12.44
C ARG A 87 3.15 -7.67 -12.60
N ALA A 88 3.52 -8.68 -11.82
CA ALA A 88 4.80 -9.39 -11.93
C ALA A 88 4.93 -10.12 -13.27
N ILE A 89 3.90 -10.86 -13.68
CA ILE A 89 3.85 -11.55 -14.98
C ILE A 89 4.01 -10.55 -16.13
N ARG A 90 3.30 -9.41 -16.10
CA ARG A 90 3.43 -8.35 -17.11
C ARG A 90 4.85 -7.79 -17.17
N ARG A 91 5.51 -7.57 -16.04
CA ARG A 91 6.92 -7.12 -16.00
C ARG A 91 7.87 -8.16 -16.62
N ALA A 92 7.71 -9.44 -16.26
CA ALA A 92 8.52 -10.52 -16.82
C ALA A 92 8.37 -10.62 -18.34
N ARG A 93 7.14 -10.56 -18.86
CA ARG A 93 6.86 -10.56 -20.31
C ARG A 93 7.51 -9.38 -21.03
N ARG A 94 7.48 -8.17 -20.45
CA ARG A 94 8.13 -7.00 -21.03
C ARG A 94 9.65 -7.13 -21.08
N ARG A 95 10.28 -7.71 -20.05
CA ARG A 95 11.73 -7.97 -20.04
C ARG A 95 12.14 -8.92 -21.16
N ARG A 96 11.38 -10.01 -21.36
CA ARG A 96 11.63 -10.99 -22.43
C ARG A 96 11.50 -10.41 -23.86
N ARG A 97 10.73 -9.34 -24.06
CA ARG A 97 10.58 -8.68 -25.37
C ARG A 97 11.66 -7.64 -25.68
N ARG A 98 12.46 -7.26 -24.69
CA ARG A 98 13.54 -6.26 -24.83
C ARG A 98 14.92 -6.91 -25.07
N VAL A 99 15.02 -8.21 -24.84
CA VAL A 99 16.13 -9.08 -25.25
C VAL A 99 15.79 -9.58 -26.65
#